data_AF-A0A2T6M6F4-F1
#
_entry.id   AF-A0A2T6M6F4-F1
#
_cell.length_a   1.000
_cell.length_b   1.000
_cell.length_c   1.000
_cell.angle_alpha   90.00
_cell.angle_beta   90.00
_cell.angle_gamma   90.00
#
_symmetry.space_group_name_H-M   'P 1'
#
loop_
_entity.id
_entity.type
_entity.pdbx_description
1 polymer ?
#
loop_
_entity_poly.entity_id
_entity_poly.type
_entity_poly.pdbx_seq_one_letter_code
_entity_poly.pdbx_strand_id
1 'polypeptide(L)' 'MSRPATIEFRAIDAAAKSGDSFLVKRGDDMALARWAGDAWVYPATSGRSIDFEPEAYYDPSWRSAGAVVRG' A
#
# COMPACT_ATOMS: atom_id res chain seq x y z
N MET A 1 -7.64 -26.63 1.87
CA MET A 1 -7.18 -25.59 2.82
C MET A 1 -6.45 -24.53 2.00
N SER A 2 -7.05 -23.35 1.81
CA SER A 2 -6.37 -22.24 1.11
C SER A 2 -5.25 -21.72 1.99
N ARG A 3 -4.01 -21.75 1.50
CA ARG A 3 -2.87 -21.14 2.20
C ARG A 3 -3.19 -19.65 2.44
N PRO A 4 -2.87 -19.09 3.63
CA PRO A 4 -2.98 -17.65 3.81
C PRO A 4 -2.11 -17.00 2.75
N ALA A 5 -2.73 -16.14 1.94
CA ALA A 5 -2.04 -15.59 0.81
C ALA A 5 -0.99 -14.59 1.30
N THR A 6 0.28 -14.89 1.07
CA THR A 6 1.45 -14.10 1.50
C THR A 6 1.31 -12.63 1.09
N ILE A 7 1.38 -11.71 2.05
CA ILE A 7 1.41 -10.28 1.76
C ILE A 7 2.75 -9.97 1.07
N GLU A 8 2.67 -9.55 -0.18
CA GLU A 8 3.83 -9.14 -0.96
C GLU A 8 3.90 -7.62 -1.00
N PHE A 9 4.91 -7.05 -0.34
CA PHE A 9 5.17 -5.62 -0.36
C PHE A 9 6.00 -5.23 -1.57
N ARG A 10 5.69 -4.08 -2.15
CA ARG A 10 6.37 -3.52 -3.32
C ARG A 10 6.93 -2.14 -3.01
N ALA A 11 8.02 -1.77 -3.66
CA ALA A 11 8.58 -0.42 -3.53
C ALA A 11 7.53 0.64 -3.91
N ILE A 12 7.60 1.80 -3.25
CA ILE A 12 6.71 2.93 -3.57
C ILE A 12 6.95 3.40 -5.01
N ASP A 13 5.89 3.43 -5.80
CA ASP A 13 5.89 3.90 -7.19
C ASP A 13 4.77 4.95 -7.43
N ALA A 14 4.53 5.29 -8.69
CA ALA A 14 3.49 6.25 -9.06
C ALA A 14 2.07 5.75 -8.73
N ALA A 15 1.83 4.43 -8.75
CA ALA A 15 0.53 3.86 -8.42
C ALA A 15 0.25 3.98 -6.92
N ALA A 16 1.26 3.76 -6.07
CA ALA A 16 1.15 4.02 -4.63
C ALA A 16 0.77 5.50 -4.34
N LYS A 17 1.16 6.42 -5.23
CA LYS A 17 0.89 7.86 -5.11
C LYS A 17 -0.39 8.32 -5.83
N SER A 18 -1.25 7.40 -6.28
CA SER A 18 -2.53 7.72 -6.96
C SER A 18 -3.58 8.37 -6.06
N GLY A 19 -3.39 8.30 -4.74
CA GLY A 19 -4.38 8.72 -3.76
C GLY A 19 -5.29 7.59 -3.28
N ASP A 20 -5.02 6.33 -3.64
CA ASP A 20 -5.64 5.17 -3.01
C ASP A 20 -5.06 4.92 -1.60
N SER A 21 -5.80 4.18 -0.79
CA SER A 21 -5.34 3.76 0.55
C SER A 21 -4.68 2.39 0.45
N PHE A 22 -3.44 2.29 0.93
CA PHE A 22 -2.65 1.06 0.93
C PHE A 22 -2.12 0.74 2.32
N LEU A 23 -1.87 -0.53 2.58
CA LEU A 23 -1.05 -0.91 3.74
C LEU A 23 0.41 -0.60 3.37
N VAL A 24 1.03 0.34 4.08
CA VAL A 24 2.41 0.74 3.87
C VAL A 24 3.31 0.25 4.99
N LYS A 25 4.61 0.14 4.74
CA LYS A 25 5.60 -0.27 5.75
C LYS A 25 6.90 0.51 5.66
N ARG A 26 7.63 0.52 6.78
CA ARG A 26 9.02 0.96 6.90
C ARG A 26 9.71 0.05 7.90
N GLY A 27 10.73 -0.70 7.47
CA GLY A 27 11.27 -1.77 8.30
C GLY A 27 10.19 -2.76 8.76
N ASP A 28 10.01 -2.90 10.07
CA ASP A 28 9.00 -3.75 10.71
C ASP A 28 7.69 -3.01 11.04
N ASP A 29 7.65 -1.68 10.91
CA ASP A 29 6.45 -0.87 11.16
C ASP A 29 5.48 -0.95 9.97
N MET A 30 4.19 -1.04 10.27
CA MET A 30 3.12 -1.09 9.26
C MET A 30 1.97 -0.17 9.65
N ALA A 31 1.43 0.54 8.67
CA ALA A 31 0.28 1.42 8.84
C ALA A 31 -0.60 1.41 7.59
N LEU A 32 -1.91 1.60 7.75
CA LEU A 32 -2.75 1.95 6.61
C LEU A 32 -2.47 3.41 6.27
N ALA A 33 -2.24 3.77 5.01
CA ALA A 33 -2.00 5.16 4.65
C ALA A 33 -2.49 5.46 3.24
N ARG A 34 -2.75 6.74 2.98
CA ARG A 34 -3.06 7.27 1.65
C ARG A 34 -2.06 8.35 1.30
N TRP A 35 -1.64 8.43 0.03
CA TRP A 35 -0.89 9.58 -0.47
C TRP A 35 -1.83 10.78 -0.66
N ALA A 36 -1.51 11.91 -0.02
CA ALA A 36 -2.29 13.14 -0.08
C ALA A 36 -1.35 14.32 -0.40
N GLY A 37 -1.25 14.67 -1.69
CA GLY A 37 -0.44 15.78 -2.17
C GLY A 37 1.06 15.47 -2.13
N ASP A 38 1.65 15.61 -0.95
CA ASP A 38 3.09 15.55 -0.67
C ASP A 38 3.45 14.65 0.53
N ALA A 39 2.45 14.07 1.21
CA ALA A 39 2.67 13.23 2.37
C ALA A 39 1.75 12.01 2.43
N TRP A 40 2.18 11.00 3.17
CA TRP A 40 1.35 9.87 3.58
C TRP A 40 0.57 10.21 4.85
N VAL A 41 -0.73 9.90 4.90
CA VAL A 41 -1.62 10.26 6.02
C VAL A 41 -2.41 9.07 6.61
N TYR A 42 -2.62 9.07 7.93
CA TYR A 42 -3.40 8.12 8.74
C TYR A 42 -4.15 8.76 9.95
N PRO A 43 -5.39 8.31 10.28
CA PRO A 43 -6.26 7.50 9.45
C PRO A 43 -6.55 8.22 8.14
N ALA A 44 -6.71 7.45 7.05
CA ALA A 44 -6.92 7.96 5.69
C ALA A 44 -8.09 8.97 5.58
N THR A 45 -8.97 9.02 6.59
CA THR A 45 -10.10 9.94 6.75
C THR A 45 -9.79 11.24 7.50
N SER A 46 -8.71 11.31 8.27
CA SER A 46 -8.38 12.45 9.16
C SER A 46 -7.24 13.34 8.67
N GLY A 47 -6.45 12.88 7.69
CA GLY A 47 -5.36 13.67 7.09
C GLY A 47 -4.13 13.89 7.97
N ARG A 48 -4.04 13.28 9.16
CA ARG A 48 -2.83 13.36 10.00
C ARG A 48 -1.69 12.59 9.33
N SER A 49 -0.54 13.21 9.12
CA SER A 49 0.61 12.52 8.52
C SER A 49 1.07 11.34 9.39
N ILE A 50 1.49 10.25 8.74
CA ILE A 50 2.28 9.23 9.44
C ILE A 50 3.64 9.84 9.80
N ASP A 51 4.21 9.41 10.91
CA ASP A 51 5.48 9.92 11.46
C ASP A 51 6.72 9.33 10.77
N PHE A 52 6.52 8.60 9.67
CA PHE A 52 7.59 8.04 8.87
C PHE A 52 7.27 8.04 7.37
N GLU A 53 8.31 8.07 6.54
CA GLU A 53 8.17 7.84 5.10
C GLU A 53 8.20 6.33 4.81
N PRO A 54 7.18 5.77 4.13
CA PRO A 54 7.12 4.34 3.85
C PRO A 54 8.06 3.97 2.71
N GLU A 55 8.65 2.78 2.82
CA GLU A 55 9.57 2.21 1.83
C GLU A 55 8.86 1.28 0.85
N ALA A 56 7.73 0.70 1.29
CA ALA A 56 6.96 -0.23 0.49
C ALA A 56 5.45 -0.18 0.82
N TYR A 57 4.64 -0.67 -0.11
CA TYR A 57 3.19 -0.75 0.02
C TYR A 57 2.66 -2.12 -0.45
N TYR A 58 1.48 -2.49 0.04
CA TYR A 58 0.71 -3.65 -0.39
C TYR A 58 -0.55 -3.18 -1.13
N ASP A 59 -0.66 -3.60 -2.39
CA ASP A 59 -1.84 -3.41 -3.23
C ASP A 59 -2.57 -4.75 -3.44
N PRO A 60 -3.77 -4.93 -2.88
CA PRO A 60 -4.55 -6.14 -3.08
C PRO A 60 -5.03 -6.32 -4.52
N SER A 61 -5.17 -5.24 -5.31
CA SER A 61 -5.65 -5.29 -6.70
C SER A 61 -4.62 -5.91 -7.66
N TRP A 62 -3.33 -5.87 -7.32
CA TRP A 62 -2.26 -6.50 -8.11
C TRP A 62 -2.43 -8.01 -8.24
N ARG A 63 -2.96 -8.69 -7.22
CA ARG A 63 -3.27 -10.13 -7.31
C ARG A 63 -4.30 -10.44 -8.40
N SER A 64 -5.18 -9.49 -8.70
CA SER A 64 -6.14 -9.59 -9.79
C SER A 64 -5.51 -9.23 -11.13
N ALA A 65 -4.57 -8.28 -11.18
CA ALA A 65 -3.88 -7.88 -12.42
C ALA A 65 -2.99 -9.00 -13.00
N GLY A 66 -2.32 -9.78 -12.14
CA GLY A 66 -1.56 -10.97 -12.55
C GLY A 66 -2.43 -12.15 -13.02
N ALA A 67 -3.72 -12.17 -12.67
CA ALA A 67 -4.65 -13.22 -13.08
C ALA A 67 -5.26 -13.01 -14.48
N VAL A 68 -5.10 -11.82 -15.07
CA VAL A 68 -5.68 -11.48 -16.39
C VAL A 68 -4.71 -11.76 -17.55
N VAL A 69 -3.43 -12.02 -17.29
CA VAL A 69 -2.44 -12.34 -18.35
C VAL A 69 -2.29 -13.85 -18.55
N ARG A 70 -3.40 -14.58 -18.64
CA ARG A 70 -3.51 -15.93 -19.26
C ARG A 70 -4.97 -16.18 -19.64
N GLY A 71 -5.42 -15.55 -20.72
CA GLY A 71 -6.69 -15.80 -21.40
C GLY A 71 -6.51 -15.64 -22.89
#